data_AF-A0A450UUY0-F1
#
_entry.id   AF-A0A450UUY0-F1
#
_cell.length_a   1.000
_cell.length_b   1.000
_cell.length_c   1.000
_cell.angle_alpha   90.00
_cell.angle_beta   90.00
_cell.angle_gamma   90.00
#
_symmetry.space_group_name_H-M   'P 1'
#
loop_
_entity.id
_entity.type
_entity.pdbx_description
1 polymer ?
#
loop_
_entity_poly.entity_id
_entity_poly.type
_entity_poly.pdbx_seq_one_letter_code
_entity_poly.pdbx_strand_id
1 'polypeptide(L)' 'MNEIILSVVHTFQDEEGVEHVRIISARKATKAEQQLYRQRCPR' A
#
# COMPACT_ATOMS: atom_id res chain seq x y z
N MET A 1 -1.18 11.64 -15.60
CA MET A 1 0.03 11.14 -14.94
C MET A 1 -0.40 10.18 -13.87
N ASN A 2 -0.01 8.91 -13.93
CA ASN A 2 -0.33 7.96 -12.84
C ASN A 2 0.73 8.10 -11.76
N GLU A 3 0.31 8.42 -10.54
CA GLU A 3 1.20 8.45 -9.38
C GLU A 3 1.17 7.10 -8.66
N ILE A 4 2.33 6.66 -8.17
CA ILE A 4 2.43 5.47 -7.33
C ILE A 4 2.50 5.95 -5.88
N ILE A 5 1.59 5.44 -5.05
CA ILE A 5 1.53 5.70 -3.62
C ILE A 5 2.09 4.49 -2.88
N LEU A 6 2.96 4.74 -1.91
CA LEU A 6 3.32 3.73 -0.91
C LEU A 6 2.39 3.91 0.29
N SER A 7 1.64 2.86 0.60
CA SER A 7 0.71 2.82 1.73
C SER A 7 1.15 1.78 2.74
N VAL A 8 1.05 2.12 4.03
CA VAL A 8 1.17 1.18 5.14
C VAL A 8 -0.22 0.88 5.65
N VAL A 9 -0.60 -0.39 5.60
CA VAL A 9 -1.91 -0.86 6.05
C VAL A 9 -1.76 -1.76 7.26
N HIS A 10 -2.77 -1.74 8.12
CA HIS A 10 -2.91 -2.64 9.26
C HIS A 10 -4.22 -3.38 9.10
N THR A 11 -4.13 -4.70 9.03
CA THR A 11 -5.27 -5.61 9.04
C THR A 11 -5.56 -6.00 10.48
N PHE A 12 -6.83 -5.89 10.89
CA PHE A 12 -7.30 -6.29 12.21
C PHE A 12 -8.71 -6.85 12.12
N GLN A 13 -9.12 -7.60 13.14
CA GLN A 13 -10.51 -7.98 13.32
C GLN A 13 -11.14 -7.10 14.39
N ASP A 14 -12.39 -6.70 14.18
CA ASP A 14 -13.17 -6.06 15.24
C ASP A 14 -13.73 -7.10 16.23
N GLU A 15 -14.50 -6.62 17.21
CA GLU A 15 -15.09 -7.46 18.25
C GLU A 15 -16.14 -8.46 17.69
N GLU A 16 -16.68 -8.19 16.50
CA GLU A 16 -17.63 -9.06 15.80
C GLU A 16 -16.91 -10.06 14.87
N GLY A 17 -15.58 -10.01 14.82
CA GLY A 17 -14.74 -10.88 13.97
C GLY A 17 -14.67 -10.44 12.51
N VAL A 18 -15.15 -9.24 12.16
CA VAL A 18 -15.08 -8.70 10.81
C VAL A 18 -13.66 -8.23 10.54
N GLU A 19 -13.07 -8.66 9.42
CA GLU A 19 -11.74 -8.24 9.01
C GLU A 19 -11.78 -6.83 8.39
N HIS A 20 -11.00 -5.92 8.99
CA HIS A 20 -10.84 -4.54 8.56
C HIS A 20 -9.41 -4.27 8.12
N VAL A 21 -9.26 -3.42 7.11
CA VAL A 21 -7.97 -2.88 6.69
C VAL A 21 -8.00 -1.37 6.85
N ARG A 22 -7.13 -0.83 7.71
CA ARG A 22 -6.95 0.61 7.87
C ARG A 22 -5.63 1.08 7.28
N ILE A 23 -5.67 2.22 6.58
CA ILE A 23 -4.46 2.92 6.13
C ILE A 23 -3.91 3.72 7.30
N ILE A 24 -2.69 3.40 7.72
CA ILE A 24 -2.00 4.12 8.80
C ILE A 24 -1.15 5.26 8.23
N SER A 25 -0.63 5.09 7.01
CA SER A 25 0.17 6.10 6.34
C SER A 25 0.07 5.93 4.83
N ALA A 26 0.03 7.05 4.12
CA ALA A 26 0.09 7.10 2.68
C ALA A 26 0.99 8.27 2.26
N ARG A 27 1.94 8.00 1.35
CA ARG A 27 2.76 9.03 0.73
C ARG A 27 3.10 8.68 -0.70
N LYS A 28 3.53 9.70 -1.45
CA LYS A 28 4.12 9.48 -2.77
C LYS A 28 5.32 8.54 -2.67
N ALA A 29 5.36 7.54 -3.54
CA ALA A 29 6.50 6.65 -3.64
C ALA A 29 7.72 7.41 -4.19
N THR A 30 8.89 7.14 -3.63
CA THR A 30 10.17 7.64 -4.15
C THR A 30 10.47 6.99 -5.51
N LYS A 31 11.38 7.58 -6.29
CA LYS A 31 11.77 7.02 -7.61
C LYS A 31 12.29 5.58 -7.49
N ALA A 32 13.04 5.26 -6.43
CA ALA A 32 13.56 3.92 -6.18
C ALA A 32 12.44 2.91 -5.88
N GLU A 33 11.49 3.27 -5.01
CA GLU A 33 10.31 2.43 -4.70
C GLU A 33 9.43 2.19 -5.94
N GLN A 34 9.25 3.23 -6.76
CA GLN A 34 8.53 3.11 -8.04
C GLN A 34 9.21 2.13 -9.00
N GLN A 35 10.53 2.19 -9.12
CA GLN A 35 11.30 1.29 -9.96
C GLN A 35 11.19 -0.15 -9.45
N LEU A 36 11.35 -0.37 -8.14
CA LEU A 36 11.22 -1.68 -7.51
C LEU A 36 9.82 -2.28 -7.74
N TYR A 37 8.76 -1.49 -7.58
CA TYR A 37 7.39 -1.93 -7.86
C TYR A 37 7.21 -2.38 -9.31
N ARG A 38 7.69 -1.59 -10.27
CA ARG A 38 7.62 -1.92 -11.70
C ARG A 38 8.44 -3.17 -12.08
N GLN A 39 9.53 -3.45 -11.37
CA GLN A 39 10.31 -4.68 -11.58
C GLN A 39 9.57 -5.91 -11.04
N ARG A 40 8.86 -5.77 -9.91
CA ARG A 40 8.12 -6.86 -9.27
C ARG A 40 6.80 -7.19 -9.98
N CYS A 41 6.15 -6.19 -10.56
CA CYS A 41 4.92 -6.36 -11.32
C CYS A 41 5.24 -6.36 -12.82
N PRO A 42 5.36 -7.53 -13.48
CA PRO A 42 5.45 -7.58 -14.93
C PRO A 42 4.17 -6.99 -15.52
N ARG A 43 4.33 -6.23 -16.62
CA ARG A 43 3.21 -5.65 -17.38
C ARG A 43 2.40 -6.71 -18.08
#